data_AF-A0A481ZN97-F1
#
_entry.id   AF-A0A481ZN97-F1
#
_cell.length_a   1.000
_cell.length_b   1.000
_cell.length_c   1.000
_cell.angle_alpha   90.00
_cell.angle_beta   90.00
_cell.angle_gamma   90.00
#
_symmetry.space_group_name_H-M   'P 1'
#
loop_
_entity.id
_entity.type
_entity.pdbx_description
1 polymer ?
#
loop_
_entity_poly.entity_id
_entity_poly.type
_entity_poly.pdbx_seq_one_letter_code
_entity_poly.pdbx_strand_id
1 'polypeptide(L)'
;MGNVRTFDSAGVFEIFKQEEVQKLIDIFTNYPLNTTKHLNFVAWANGFMHLQNYKLTKNSNLLNFIPNLKVEMNNSRSDFNMPSDHSINITSQWFIGFLEGEGSVYVFRKDYTLSISIGQALIDKNTIFKVAEFLNQLPSANLFKSEDNVVKIYYSNKSINHPRGKIELVISQLNYIKSVVIPFFNSQQWHTKSSAFWFNLFL
;
A
#
# COMPACT_ATOMS: atom_id res chain seq x y z
N MET A 1 0.99 16.22 15.21
CA MET A 1 0.84 16.62 13.80
C MET A 1 -0.53 16.20 13.35
N GLY A 2 -1.22 17.04 12.57
CA GLY A 2 -2.52 16.74 11.99
C GLY A 2 -3.70 16.89 12.94
N ASN A 3 -4.90 16.76 12.37
CA ASN A 3 -6.18 16.86 13.05
C ASN A 3 -6.96 15.56 12.87
N VAL A 4 -7.61 15.10 13.93
CA VAL A 4 -8.49 13.92 13.89
C VAL A 4 -9.93 14.41 13.90
N ARG A 5 -10.72 13.93 12.94
CA ARG A 5 -12.17 14.08 12.92
C ARG A 5 -12.79 12.70 13.03
N THR A 6 -13.81 12.57 13.87
CA THR A 6 -14.58 11.34 14.02
C THR A 6 -15.99 11.58 13.50
N PHE A 7 -16.45 10.65 12.69
CA PHE A 7 -17.82 10.50 12.20
C PHE A 7 -18.37 9.18 12.74
N ASP A 8 -19.69 8.98 12.68
CA ASP A 8 -20.35 7.81 13.26
C ASP A 8 -19.76 6.46 12.79
N SER A 9 -19.28 6.39 11.55
CA SER A 9 -18.73 5.17 10.94
C SER A 9 -17.27 5.28 10.50
N ALA A 10 -16.61 6.43 10.72
CA ALA A 10 -15.28 6.67 10.18
C ALA A 10 -14.44 7.62 11.05
N GLY A 11 -13.13 7.37 11.10
CA GLY A 11 -12.14 8.34 11.58
C GLY A 11 -11.36 8.89 10.41
N VAL A 12 -11.14 10.21 10.38
CA VAL A 12 -10.35 10.89 9.36
C VAL A 12 -9.20 11.62 10.04
N PHE A 13 -7.98 11.34 9.61
CA PHE A 13 -6.79 12.08 10.00
C PHE A 13 -6.36 12.99 8.84
N GLU A 14 -6.33 14.30 9.09
CA GLU A 14 -6.05 15.31 8.07
C GLU A 14 -4.83 16.15 8.45
N ILE A 15 -4.00 16.45 7.46
CA ILE A 15 -2.88 17.37 7.59
C ILE A 15 -3.07 18.48 6.56
N PHE A 16 -3.14 19.73 7.04
CA PHE A 16 -3.34 20.90 6.18
C PHE A 16 -2.51 22.12 6.59
N LYS A 17 -1.93 22.13 7.80
CA LYS A 17 -1.01 23.20 8.22
C LYS A 17 0.29 23.10 7.43
N GLN A 18 0.78 24.24 6.97
CA GLN A 18 1.95 24.31 6.09
C GLN A 18 3.19 23.60 6.67
N GLU A 19 3.52 23.86 7.93
CA GLU A 19 4.66 23.24 8.62
C GLU A 19 4.53 21.71 8.79
N GLU A 20 3.30 21.22 8.88
CA GLU A 20 2.99 19.80 9.02
C GLU A 20 3.03 19.09 7.65
N VAL A 21 2.55 19.78 6.61
CA VAL A 21 2.67 19.32 5.22
C VAL A 21 4.14 19.18 4.84
N GLN A 22 5.00 20.13 5.22
CA GLN A 22 6.44 20.02 4.98
C GLN A 22 7.03 18.76 5.64
N LYS A 23 6.69 18.51 6.91
CA LYS A 23 7.12 17.28 7.61
C LYS A 23 6.64 16.02 6.90
N LEU A 24 5.41 16.02 6.38
CA LEU A 24 4.87 14.88 5.63
C LEU A 24 5.63 14.65 4.32
N ILE A 25 6.00 15.71 3.62
CA ILE A 25 6.85 15.65 2.42
C ILE A 25 8.22 15.07 2.78
N ASP A 26 8.84 15.52 3.87
CA ASP A 26 10.15 15.04 4.31
C ASP A 26 10.11 13.53 4.65
N ILE A 27 9.03 13.08 5.31
CA ILE A 27 8.82 11.65 5.61
C ILE A 27 8.77 10.83 4.32
N PHE A 28 7.88 11.17 3.38
CA PHE A 28 7.68 10.38 2.17
C PHE A 28 8.76 10.58 1.09
N THR A 29 9.64 11.57 1.28
CA THR A 29 10.89 11.70 0.50
C THR A 29 11.93 10.69 0.99
N ASN A 30 12.08 10.54 2.31
CA ASN A 30 13.03 9.60 2.92
C ASN A 30 12.51 8.15 2.94
N TYR A 31 11.19 7.97 2.94
CA TYR A 31 10.50 6.68 2.92
C TYR A 31 9.47 6.66 1.79
N PRO A 32 9.89 6.47 0.52
CA PRO A 32 9.00 6.52 -0.63
C PRO A 32 7.87 5.49 -0.56
N LEU A 33 6.70 5.89 -1.05
CA LEU A 33 5.56 4.98 -1.21
C LEU A 33 5.87 3.94 -2.31
N ASN A 34 5.57 2.66 -2.06
CA ASN A 34 5.89 1.56 -2.98
C ASN A 34 4.82 1.30 -4.08
N THR A 35 3.68 1.98 -4.02
CA THR A 35 2.60 1.86 -5.04
C THR A 35 2.60 3.08 -5.95
N THR A 36 1.76 3.06 -6.99
CA THR A 36 1.50 4.21 -7.87
C THR A 36 1.02 5.46 -7.12
N LYS A 37 0.61 5.34 -5.84
CA LYS A 37 0.35 6.48 -4.96
C LYS A 37 1.58 7.39 -4.79
N HIS A 38 2.80 6.87 -4.99
CA HIS A 38 4.02 7.67 -5.08
C HIS A 38 3.91 8.79 -6.12
N LEU A 39 3.34 8.52 -7.28
CA LEU A 39 3.19 9.52 -8.35
C LEU A 39 2.25 10.66 -7.92
N ASN A 40 1.18 10.33 -7.20
CA ASN A 40 0.29 11.32 -6.62
C ASN A 40 0.99 12.15 -5.54
N PHE A 41 1.83 11.51 -4.72
CA PHE A 41 2.65 12.20 -3.72
C PHE A 41 3.63 13.18 -4.38
N VAL A 42 4.36 12.77 -5.43
CA VAL A 42 5.31 13.64 -6.15
C VAL A 42 4.59 14.84 -6.76
N ALA A 43 3.47 14.62 -7.46
CA ALA A 43 2.68 15.71 -8.03
C ALA A 43 2.15 16.67 -6.93
N TRP A 44 1.65 16.13 -5.82
CA TRP A 44 1.17 16.91 -4.69
C TRP A 44 2.28 17.73 -4.01
N ALA A 45 3.43 17.12 -3.75
CA ALA A 45 4.59 17.77 -3.14
C ALA A 45 5.12 18.90 -4.05
N ASN A 46 5.23 18.65 -5.36
CA ASN A 46 5.59 19.69 -6.33
C ASN A 46 4.59 20.84 -6.29
N GLY A 47 3.29 20.55 -6.26
CA GLY A 47 2.25 21.57 -6.14
C GLY A 47 2.39 22.41 -4.87
N PHE A 48 2.69 21.79 -3.74
CA PHE A 48 2.95 22.49 -2.49
C PHE A 48 4.17 23.42 -2.61
N MET A 49 5.29 22.96 -3.16
CA MET A 49 6.50 23.78 -3.33
C MET A 49 6.27 24.99 -4.24
N HIS A 50 5.53 24.80 -5.35
CA HIS A 50 5.16 25.91 -6.23
C HIS A 50 4.24 26.93 -5.53
N LEU A 51 3.30 26.47 -4.70
CA LEU A 51 2.47 27.37 -3.89
C LEU A 51 3.29 28.18 -2.89
N GLN A 52 4.31 27.57 -2.26
CA GLN A 52 5.22 28.29 -1.38
C GLN A 52 6.00 29.37 -2.13
N ASN A 53 6.60 29.02 -3.27
CA ASN A 53 7.35 29.95 -4.09
C ASN A 53 6.48 31.11 -4.60
N TYR A 54 5.23 30.84 -4.96
CA TYR A 54 4.28 31.89 -5.34
C TYR A 54 3.99 32.87 -4.19
N LYS A 55 3.76 32.36 -2.97
CA LYS A 55 3.53 33.22 -1.81
C LYS A 55 4.70 34.18 -1.56
N LEU A 56 5.92 33.71 -1.81
CA LEU A 56 7.16 34.48 -1.64
C LEU A 56 7.42 35.46 -2.78
N THR A 57 7.27 35.02 -4.03
CA THR A 57 7.73 35.78 -5.23
C THR A 57 6.63 36.57 -5.93
N LYS A 58 5.35 36.26 -5.68
CA LYS A 58 4.18 36.80 -6.39
C LYS A 58 4.21 36.63 -7.92
N ASN A 59 5.09 35.77 -8.45
CA ASN A 59 5.25 35.55 -9.89
C ASN A 59 4.07 34.72 -10.47
N SER A 60 3.45 35.20 -11.55
CA SER A 60 2.08 34.87 -12.00
C SER A 60 1.87 33.53 -12.74
N ASN A 61 2.82 32.60 -12.74
CA ASN A 61 2.70 31.33 -13.48
C ASN A 61 1.85 30.25 -12.80
N LEU A 62 1.29 30.52 -11.61
CA LEU A 62 0.57 29.52 -10.82
C LEU A 62 -0.75 29.07 -11.46
N LEU A 63 -1.50 29.99 -12.09
CA LEU A 63 -2.78 29.68 -12.72
C LEU A 63 -2.65 28.71 -13.91
N ASN A 64 -1.53 28.76 -14.63
CA ASN A 64 -1.23 27.85 -15.73
C ASN A 64 -0.70 26.49 -15.23
N PHE A 65 -0.13 26.45 -14.02
CA PHE A 65 0.46 25.25 -13.44
C PHE A 65 -0.57 24.32 -12.78
N ILE A 66 -1.60 24.88 -12.13
CA ILE A 66 -2.62 24.10 -11.40
C ILE A 66 -3.39 23.11 -12.30
N PRO A 67 -3.83 23.47 -13.52
CA PRO A 67 -4.48 22.51 -14.42
C PRO A 67 -3.58 21.31 -14.75
N ASN A 68 -2.30 21.55 -15.01
CA ASN A 68 -1.32 20.51 -15.32
C ASN A 68 -1.06 19.59 -14.11
N LEU A 69 -1.01 20.14 -12.89
CA LEU A 69 -0.93 19.31 -11.68
C LEU A 69 -2.15 18.43 -11.50
N LYS A 70 -3.36 18.94 -11.79
CA LYS A 70 -4.60 18.19 -11.57
C LYS A 70 -4.71 16.97 -12.47
N VAL A 71 -4.19 17.04 -13.70
CA VAL A 71 -4.17 15.86 -14.59
C VAL A 71 -3.17 14.80 -14.10
N GLU A 72 -2.14 15.22 -13.38
CA GLU A 72 -1.15 14.33 -12.75
C GLU A 72 -1.60 13.76 -11.39
N MET A 73 -2.87 13.92 -10.98
CA MET A 73 -3.30 13.50 -9.64
C MET A 73 -4.54 12.60 -9.66
N ASN A 74 -4.48 11.57 -8.82
CA ASN A 74 -5.61 10.70 -8.45
C ASN A 74 -6.34 10.14 -9.68
N ASN A 75 -7.65 10.43 -9.80
CA ASN A 75 -8.48 9.86 -10.86
C ASN A 75 -8.24 10.50 -12.24
N SER A 76 -7.61 11.66 -12.30
CA SER A 76 -7.28 12.32 -13.57
C SER A 76 -6.00 11.77 -14.20
N ARG A 77 -5.16 11.08 -13.40
CA ARG A 77 -3.89 10.52 -13.85
C ARG A 77 -4.13 9.40 -14.85
N SER A 78 -3.51 9.54 -16.03
CA SER A 78 -3.48 8.52 -17.07
C SER A 78 -2.13 7.80 -17.20
N ASP A 79 -1.04 8.46 -16.81
CA ASP A 79 0.31 7.87 -16.81
C ASP A 79 0.69 7.33 -15.42
N PHE A 80 1.02 6.04 -15.38
CA PHE A 80 1.40 5.30 -14.18
C PHE A 80 2.82 4.75 -14.27
N ASN A 81 3.64 5.25 -15.19
CA ASN A 81 5.05 4.90 -15.27
C ASN A 81 5.80 5.46 -14.05
N MET A 82 6.43 4.57 -13.29
CA MET A 82 7.28 4.96 -12.16
C MET A 82 8.63 5.50 -12.69
N PRO A 83 9.25 6.48 -12.01
CA PRO A 83 10.59 6.94 -12.33
C PRO A 83 11.61 5.79 -12.36
N SER A 84 12.62 5.87 -13.21
CA SER A 84 13.63 4.79 -13.36
C SER A 84 14.48 4.58 -12.10
N ASP A 85 14.63 5.62 -11.29
CA ASP A 85 15.33 5.62 -10.00
C ASP A 85 14.43 5.20 -8.83
N HIS A 86 13.12 5.03 -9.06
CA HIS A 86 12.20 4.53 -8.04
C HIS A 86 12.39 3.02 -7.84
N SER A 87 12.68 2.62 -6.61
CA SER A 87 12.78 1.21 -6.22
C SER A 87 11.71 0.85 -5.21
N ILE A 88 11.01 -0.27 -5.47
CA ILE A 88 10.05 -0.84 -4.53
C ILE A 88 10.84 -1.59 -3.46
N ASN A 89 10.75 -1.13 -2.21
CA ASN A 89 11.46 -1.70 -1.07
C ASN A 89 10.47 -2.22 -0.02
N ILE A 90 10.31 -3.53 0.05
CA ILE A 90 9.40 -4.20 1.00
C ILE A 90 10.18 -4.56 2.26
N THR A 91 10.02 -3.74 3.31
CA THR A 91 10.52 -4.06 4.66
C THR A 91 9.43 -4.76 5.46
N SER A 92 9.81 -5.44 6.55
CA SER A 92 8.83 -6.09 7.44
C SER A 92 7.78 -5.11 7.96
N GLN A 93 8.18 -3.91 8.39
CA GLN A 93 7.28 -2.90 8.92
C GLN A 93 6.37 -2.31 7.83
N TRP A 94 6.91 -2.06 6.64
CA TRP A 94 6.10 -1.62 5.51
C TRP A 94 5.05 -2.68 5.15
N PHE A 95 5.45 -3.95 5.11
CA PHE A 95 4.56 -5.05 4.76
C PHE A 95 3.42 -5.21 5.78
N ILE A 96 3.71 -5.09 7.08
CA ILE A 96 2.66 -5.13 8.11
C ILE A 96 1.69 -3.96 7.94
N GLY A 97 2.18 -2.73 7.81
CA GLY A 97 1.29 -1.58 7.58
C GLY A 97 0.44 -1.70 6.30
N PHE A 98 1.01 -2.28 5.25
CA PHE A 98 0.30 -2.56 4.00
C PHE A 98 -0.77 -3.65 4.19
N LEU A 99 -0.44 -4.74 4.88
CA LEU A 99 -1.37 -5.82 5.22
C LEU A 99 -2.50 -5.33 6.14
N GLU A 100 -2.22 -4.44 7.08
CA GLU A 100 -3.25 -3.86 7.95
C GLU A 100 -4.26 -2.99 7.20
N GLY A 101 -3.83 -2.34 6.11
CA GLY A 101 -4.69 -1.51 5.27
C GLY A 101 -5.41 -2.26 4.15
N GLU A 102 -4.74 -3.20 3.49
CA GLU A 102 -5.21 -3.84 2.24
C GLU A 102 -5.41 -5.35 2.38
N GLY A 103 -4.99 -5.93 3.50
CA GLY A 103 -5.03 -7.36 3.75
C GLY A 103 -6.39 -7.86 4.19
N SER A 104 -6.63 -9.14 3.93
CA SER A 104 -7.78 -9.88 4.41
C SER A 104 -7.32 -11.24 4.92
N VAL A 105 -7.85 -11.65 6.07
CA VAL A 105 -7.67 -13.00 6.62
C VAL A 105 -9.06 -13.57 6.81
N TYR A 106 -9.30 -14.77 6.28
CA TYR A 106 -10.63 -15.36 6.27
C TYR A 106 -10.58 -16.86 6.11
N VAL A 107 -11.70 -17.52 6.44
CA VAL A 107 -11.88 -18.96 6.24
C VAL A 107 -12.98 -19.17 5.21
N PHE A 108 -12.66 -19.86 4.12
CA PHE A 108 -13.65 -20.25 3.13
C PHE A 108 -14.60 -21.28 3.74
N ARG A 109 -15.91 -20.99 3.75
CA ARG A 109 -16.90 -21.88 4.39
C ARG A 109 -17.08 -23.22 3.70
N LYS A 110 -16.79 -23.29 2.39
CA LYS A 110 -17.08 -24.47 1.56
C LYS A 110 -16.16 -25.64 1.92
N ASP A 111 -14.89 -25.35 2.18
CA ASP A 111 -13.81 -26.30 2.36
C ASP A 111 -13.00 -26.05 3.64
N TYR A 112 -13.40 -25.04 4.43
CA TYR A 112 -12.72 -24.59 5.64
C TYR A 112 -11.26 -24.17 5.40
N THR A 113 -10.94 -23.74 4.17
CA THR A 113 -9.60 -23.27 3.83
C THR A 113 -9.36 -21.89 4.44
N LEU A 114 -8.42 -21.84 5.38
CA LEU A 114 -7.86 -20.59 5.88
C LEU A 114 -7.03 -19.91 4.79
N SER A 115 -7.31 -18.64 4.52
CA SER A 115 -6.64 -17.86 3.50
C SER A 115 -6.27 -16.47 4.01
N ILE A 116 -5.10 -16.00 3.57
CA ILE A 116 -4.62 -14.64 3.72
C ILE A 116 -4.50 -14.07 2.31
N SER A 117 -5.07 -12.89 2.05
CA SER A 117 -5.00 -12.26 0.74
C SER A 117 -4.70 -10.77 0.82
N ILE A 118 -4.08 -10.26 -0.24
CA ILE A 118 -3.84 -8.82 -0.44
C ILE A 118 -4.24 -8.48 -1.88
N GLY A 119 -5.19 -7.58 -2.02
CA GLY A 119 -5.71 -7.15 -3.33
C GLY A 119 -5.28 -5.73 -3.68
N GLN A 120 -4.94 -5.49 -4.95
CA GLN A 120 -4.70 -4.16 -5.49
C GLN A 120 -5.22 -4.01 -6.92
N ALA A 121 -5.24 -2.77 -7.40
CA ALA A 121 -5.47 -2.51 -8.82
C ALA A 121 -4.32 -3.08 -9.66
N LEU A 122 -4.61 -3.53 -10.88
CA LEU A 122 -3.62 -4.19 -11.74
C LEU A 122 -2.40 -3.29 -12.08
N ILE A 123 -2.58 -1.97 -12.01
CA ILE A 123 -1.50 -0.99 -12.17
C ILE A 123 -0.40 -1.14 -11.11
N ASP A 124 -0.71 -1.65 -9.92
CA ASP A 124 0.23 -1.86 -8.81
C ASP A 124 0.79 -3.29 -8.77
N LYS A 125 0.72 -4.03 -9.88
CA LYS A 125 1.17 -5.44 -9.96
C LYS A 125 2.62 -5.65 -9.51
N ASN A 126 3.51 -4.69 -9.81
CA ASN A 126 4.91 -4.79 -9.45
C ASN A 126 5.10 -4.76 -7.93
N THR A 127 4.29 -3.99 -7.20
CA THR A 127 4.29 -3.99 -5.74
C THR A 127 3.87 -5.35 -5.20
N ILE A 128 2.83 -5.97 -5.77
CA ILE A 128 2.38 -7.31 -5.37
C ILE A 128 3.43 -8.39 -5.65
N PHE A 129 4.14 -8.32 -6.79
CA PHE A 129 5.27 -9.22 -7.05
C PHE A 129 6.39 -9.06 -6.02
N LYS A 130 6.73 -7.82 -5.66
CA LYS A 130 7.75 -7.56 -4.64
C LYS A 130 7.33 -8.04 -3.25
N VAL A 131 6.04 -7.97 -2.92
CA VAL A 131 5.49 -8.59 -1.70
C VAL A 131 5.64 -10.12 -1.73
N ALA A 132 5.36 -10.77 -2.87
CA ALA A 132 5.56 -12.20 -3.01
C ALA A 132 7.05 -12.59 -2.89
N GLU A 133 7.96 -11.84 -3.52
CA GLU A 133 9.40 -12.02 -3.36
C GLU A 133 9.83 -11.90 -1.89
N PHE A 134 9.35 -10.88 -1.17
CA PHE A 134 9.61 -10.68 0.25
C PHE A 134 9.16 -11.88 1.09
N LEU A 135 7.93 -12.38 0.89
CA LEU A 135 7.40 -13.53 1.60
C LEU A 135 8.24 -14.80 1.36
N ASN A 136 8.71 -14.99 0.13
CA ASN A 136 9.58 -16.12 -0.23
C ASN A 136 11.00 -16.03 0.35
N GLN A 137 11.39 -14.86 0.86
CA GLN A 137 12.69 -14.62 1.49
C GLN A 137 12.65 -14.71 3.03
N LEU A 138 11.48 -14.93 3.63
CA LEU A 138 11.36 -15.12 5.08
C LEU A 138 12.15 -16.35 5.55
N PRO A 139 12.73 -16.35 6.77
CA PRO A 139 13.67 -17.37 7.23
C PRO A 139 13.21 -18.83 7.05
N SER A 140 11.92 -19.11 7.28
CA SER A 140 11.33 -20.45 7.16
C SER A 140 10.72 -20.75 5.79
N ALA A 141 10.66 -19.77 4.87
CA ALA A 141 10.09 -19.97 3.53
C ALA A 141 10.93 -20.93 2.68
N ASN A 142 12.23 -21.04 2.96
CA ASN A 142 13.13 -21.96 2.26
C ASN A 142 12.70 -23.44 2.33
N LEU A 143 11.99 -23.83 3.40
CA LEU A 143 11.47 -25.19 3.58
C LEU A 143 10.39 -25.56 2.56
N PHE A 144 9.81 -24.56 1.89
CA PHE A 144 8.70 -24.70 0.96
C PHE A 144 9.09 -24.33 -0.48
N LYS A 145 10.38 -24.12 -0.77
CA LYS A 145 10.87 -23.70 -2.11
C LYS A 145 10.58 -24.70 -3.22
N SER A 146 10.45 -25.98 -2.90
CA SER A 146 10.07 -27.04 -3.84
C SER A 146 8.56 -27.18 -4.01
N GLU A 147 7.76 -26.53 -3.16
CA GLU A 147 6.31 -26.52 -3.28
C GLU A 147 5.91 -25.38 -4.22
N ASP A 148 5.65 -25.72 -5.49
CA ASP A 148 5.05 -24.78 -6.42
C ASP A 148 3.79 -24.16 -5.78
N ASN A 149 3.67 -22.83 -5.85
CA ASN A 149 2.44 -22.08 -5.53
C ASN A 149 2.05 -21.96 -4.04
N VAL A 150 3.00 -21.83 -3.10
CA VAL A 150 2.67 -21.43 -1.70
C VAL A 150 2.09 -20.02 -1.63
N VAL A 151 2.67 -19.08 -2.39
CA VAL A 151 2.14 -17.73 -2.62
C VAL A 151 1.56 -17.69 -4.02
N LYS A 152 0.23 -17.58 -4.14
CA LYS A 152 -0.49 -17.55 -5.42
C LYS A 152 -0.81 -16.12 -5.82
N ILE A 153 -0.72 -15.82 -7.11
CA ILE A 153 -1.12 -14.51 -7.65
C ILE A 153 -2.20 -14.74 -8.69
N TYR A 154 -3.34 -14.09 -8.48
CA TYR A 154 -4.49 -14.12 -9.38
C TYR A 154 -4.68 -12.77 -10.05
N TYR A 155 -5.18 -12.83 -11.29
CA TYR A 155 -5.52 -11.66 -12.08
C TYR A 155 -6.99 -11.72 -12.44
N SER A 156 -7.65 -10.57 -12.37
CA SER A 156 -8.96 -10.39 -12.97
C SER A 156 -8.94 -9.17 -13.87
N ASN A 157 -9.51 -9.35 -15.06
CA ASN A 157 -9.65 -8.29 -16.04
C ASN A 157 -10.61 -7.21 -15.53
N LYS A 158 -10.60 -6.08 -16.24
CA LYS A 158 -11.50 -4.97 -15.96
C LYS A 158 -12.94 -5.47 -15.90
N SER A 159 -13.65 -5.07 -14.86
CA SER A 159 -15.08 -5.32 -14.69
C SER A 159 -15.77 -4.03 -14.24
N ILE A 160 -17.10 -4.02 -14.23
CA ILE A 160 -17.89 -2.88 -13.73
C ILE A 160 -17.43 -2.48 -12.32
N ASN A 161 -17.13 -3.46 -11.47
CA ASN A 161 -16.69 -3.24 -10.09
C ASN A 161 -15.17 -2.98 -9.98
N HIS A 162 -14.39 -3.37 -10.99
CA HIS A 162 -12.94 -3.21 -11.02
C HIS A 162 -12.49 -2.60 -12.36
N PRO A 163 -12.74 -1.30 -12.59
CA PRO A 163 -12.47 -0.66 -13.89
C PRO A 163 -10.99 -0.63 -14.27
N ARG A 164 -10.07 -0.84 -13.31
CA ARG A 164 -8.62 -0.92 -13.52
C ARG A 164 -8.09 -2.36 -13.55
N GLY A 165 -8.97 -3.36 -13.48
CA GLY A 165 -8.60 -4.75 -13.18
C GLY A 165 -8.09 -4.90 -11.76
N LYS A 166 -7.97 -6.15 -11.29
CA LYS A 166 -7.48 -6.46 -9.95
C LYS A 166 -6.38 -7.53 -10.04
N ILE A 167 -5.36 -7.36 -9.22
CA ILE A 167 -4.37 -8.38 -8.89
C ILE A 167 -4.53 -8.74 -7.42
N GLU A 168 -4.38 -10.02 -7.10
CA GLU A 168 -4.54 -10.52 -5.74
C GLU A 168 -3.49 -11.58 -5.42
N LEU A 169 -2.74 -11.35 -4.34
CA LEU A 169 -1.88 -12.34 -3.73
C LEU A 169 -2.70 -13.13 -2.70
N VAL A 170 -2.58 -14.46 -2.71
CA VAL A 170 -3.26 -15.36 -1.77
C VAL A 170 -2.30 -16.40 -1.23
N ILE A 171 -2.36 -16.62 0.08
CA ILE A 171 -1.68 -17.68 0.81
C ILE A 171 -2.77 -18.53 1.46
N SER A 172 -2.87 -19.79 1.07
CA SER A 172 -3.90 -20.71 1.59
C SER A 172 -3.34 -22.06 2.05
N GLN A 173 -2.02 -22.26 1.90
CA GLN A 173 -1.38 -23.50 2.31
C GLN A 173 -1.14 -23.50 3.82
N LEU A 174 -1.86 -24.36 4.54
CA LEU A 174 -1.86 -24.36 6.01
C LEU A 174 -0.47 -24.55 6.61
N ASN A 175 0.38 -25.40 6.01
CA ASN A 175 1.74 -25.62 6.49
C ASN A 175 2.61 -24.36 6.34
N TYR A 176 2.54 -23.68 5.20
CA TYR A 176 3.26 -22.42 5.00
C TYR A 176 2.75 -21.33 5.96
N ILE A 177 1.43 -21.24 6.16
CA ILE A 177 0.85 -20.30 7.13
C ILE A 177 1.41 -20.58 8.54
N LYS A 178 1.36 -21.84 8.99
CA LYS A 178 1.83 -22.22 10.34
C LYS A 178 3.32 -22.05 10.55
N SER A 179 4.14 -22.39 9.56
CA SER A 179 5.60 -22.46 9.70
C SER A 179 6.32 -21.19 9.30
N VAL A 180 5.70 -20.31 8.51
CA VAL A 180 6.32 -19.10 7.97
C VAL A 180 5.55 -17.85 8.39
N VAL A 181 4.26 -17.80 8.07
CA VAL A 181 3.46 -16.58 8.25
C VAL A 181 3.19 -16.29 9.72
N ILE A 182 2.75 -17.29 10.49
CA ILE A 182 2.44 -17.11 11.92
C ILE A 182 3.68 -16.66 12.72
N PRO A 183 4.85 -17.34 12.62
CA PRO A 183 6.05 -16.89 13.32
C PRO A 183 6.48 -15.48 12.93
N PHE A 184 6.40 -15.14 11.64
CA PHE A 184 6.68 -13.79 11.17
C PHE A 184 5.73 -12.79 11.81
N PHE A 185 4.40 -12.97 11.70
CA PHE A 185 3.41 -12.04 12.26
C PHE A 185 3.50 -11.87 13.77
N ASN A 186 3.79 -12.94 14.52
CA ASN A 186 3.98 -12.89 15.97
C ASN A 186 5.25 -12.13 16.38
N SER A 187 6.23 -12.00 15.48
CA SER A 187 7.45 -11.22 15.71
C SER A 187 7.32 -9.74 15.36
N GLN A 188 6.20 -9.32 14.75
CA GLN A 188 5.99 -7.94 14.34
C GLN A 188 5.09 -7.16 15.31
N GLN A 189 5.24 -5.84 15.31
CA GLN A 189 4.32 -4.94 15.98
C GLN A 189 3.16 -4.60 15.04
N TRP A 190 1.93 -4.74 15.56
CA TRP A 190 0.71 -4.36 14.84
C TRP A 190 0.11 -3.09 15.43
N HIS A 191 -0.57 -2.30 14.61
CA HIS A 191 -1.05 -0.96 14.98
C HIS A 191 -2.57 -0.78 14.88
N THR A 192 -3.29 -1.71 14.25
CA THR A 192 -4.72 -1.60 13.95
C THR A 192 -5.54 -2.73 14.57
N LYS A 193 -6.87 -2.64 14.44
CA LYS A 193 -7.82 -3.70 14.85
C LYS A 193 -7.58 -5.03 14.14
N SER A 194 -6.90 -5.04 12.99
CA SER A 194 -6.54 -6.26 12.26
C SER A 194 -5.68 -7.20 13.11
N SER A 195 -4.92 -6.65 14.08
CA SER A 195 -4.20 -7.43 15.09
C SER A 195 -5.13 -8.30 15.94
N ALA A 196 -6.27 -7.78 16.37
CA ALA A 196 -7.22 -8.53 17.20
C ALA A 196 -7.84 -9.69 16.42
N PHE A 197 -8.11 -9.50 15.12
CA PHE A 197 -8.58 -10.59 14.26
C PHE A 197 -7.50 -11.67 14.09
N TRP A 198 -6.24 -11.26 13.91
CA TRP A 198 -5.11 -12.18 13.84
C TRP A 198 -4.96 -13.01 15.12
N PHE A 199 -4.93 -12.36 16.30
CA PHE A 199 -4.79 -13.07 17.57
C PHE A 199 -5.94 -14.03 17.84
N ASN A 200 -7.19 -13.65 17.54
CA ASN A 200 -8.36 -14.50 17.78
C ASN A 200 -8.46 -15.73 16.86
N LEU A 201 -7.75 -15.76 15.73
CA LEU A 201 -7.82 -16.86 14.77
C LEU A 201 -6.75 -17.94 15.01
N PHE A 202 -5.69 -17.61 15.75
CA PHE A 202 -4.50 -18.46 15.90
C PHE A 202 -4.05 -18.68 17.35
N LEU A 203 -4.70 -18.04 18.33
CA LEU A 203 -4.57 -18.32 19.78
C LEU A 203 -5.87 -18.93 20.31
#